data_AF-A0A833YXM2-F1
#
_entry.id   AF-A0A833YXM2-F1
#
_cell.length_a   1.000
_cell.length_b   1.000
_cell.length_c   1.000
_cell.angle_alpha   90.00
_cell.angle_beta   90.00
_cell.angle_gamma   90.00
#
_symmetry.space_group_name_H-M   'P 1'
#
loop_
_entity.id
_entity.type
_entity.pdbx_description
1 polymer ?
#
loop_
_entity_poly.entity_id
_entity_poly.type
_entity_poly.pdbx_seq_one_letter_code
_entity_poly.pdbx_strand_id
1 'polypeptide(L)'
;MFLGCIAKALTVQLKAKGTTITGTAGTTVGKGVTTVTLPMIFNSSYIRRGESHWWMKGSTPTQISEIIIKLIKDMAAGHLSEAWSRVTKNAIAETIIALTKMEEEFRSPVRCIATTRLWLALASLCVLDQDHVDRLSSGRWMGKDGQQKQMPMCDNHDDGETAAIILCNVCGNLCTDCDRFLHLHRRTKTHQRQVFKEEEEAIKVDLHEGCGRTKLFWLMALADSKTMKAMVEFREHTGKPTTSSSEACRFCGSRSGTELSAVGSVCSDADCQEYAKIACSKTHPCGHPCGGVKNEEHCLPCLHGCDKTATALKQDADDMCMICFTEALSAAPAIQLDCSHVFHLQCCRRVLENRWLGPRITFGFISCPICKNKINHIVLKDLLDPIKELYEDVRRKALMRLEYEGLHKSEAITTPGVRFYNDPAGYAMNRYAYYVCYKCRKAYFGGEARCDAEAGQGDDYDPRELICGACSDVSRAQMCPKHGTDFLEYKCRYCCSVAVFFCFGTTHFCNACHDDFQRMTSIPKEELPHCPAGPKGKQLEGTECPLHVVHPPTGEEFALGCGVCRNAHTF
;
A
#
# COMPACT_ATOMS: atom_id res chain seq x y z
N MET A 1 -23.09 -12.55 6.73
CA MET A 1 -23.41 -11.70 5.55
C MET A 1 -22.44 -10.54 5.40
N PHE A 2 -22.37 -9.57 6.34
CA PHE A 2 -21.48 -8.41 6.20
C PHE A 2 -19.99 -8.76 6.00
N LEU A 3 -19.45 -9.73 6.77
CA LEU A 3 -18.10 -10.25 6.54
C LEU A 3 -17.91 -10.85 5.14
N GLY A 4 -18.96 -11.41 4.54
CA GLY A 4 -18.93 -11.88 3.16
C GLY A 4 -18.76 -10.74 2.15
N CYS A 5 -19.37 -9.57 2.39
CA CYS A 5 -19.17 -8.38 1.55
C CYS A 5 -17.72 -7.90 1.62
N ILE A 6 -17.13 -7.87 2.81
CA ILE A 6 -15.71 -7.53 3.01
C ILE A 6 -14.83 -8.54 2.27
N ALA A 7 -15.08 -9.85 2.43
CA ALA A 7 -14.33 -10.91 1.78
C ALA A 7 -14.32 -10.78 0.24
N LYS A 8 -15.42 -10.34 -0.36
CA LYS A 8 -15.56 -10.13 -1.81
C LYS A 8 -14.75 -8.95 -2.37
N ALA A 9 -14.29 -8.05 -1.51
CA ALA A 9 -13.41 -6.94 -1.89
C ALA A 9 -11.92 -7.25 -1.64
N LEU A 10 -11.61 -8.37 -0.96
CA LEU A 10 -10.24 -8.74 -0.66
C LEU A 10 -9.49 -9.26 -1.89
N THR A 11 -8.27 -8.75 -2.06
CA THR A 11 -7.26 -9.34 -2.93
C THR A 11 -6.28 -10.12 -2.06
N VAL A 12 -6.20 -11.44 -2.25
CA VAL A 12 -5.42 -12.33 -1.38
C VAL A 12 -4.16 -12.80 -2.09
N GLN A 13 -3.00 -12.57 -1.48
CA GLN A 13 -1.74 -13.14 -1.91
C GLN A 13 -1.48 -14.47 -1.19
N LEU A 14 -1.29 -15.54 -1.94
CA LEU A 14 -1.00 -16.87 -1.39
C LEU A 14 0.49 -17.15 -1.51
N LYS A 15 1.13 -17.50 -0.40
CA LYS A 15 2.53 -17.93 -0.37
C LYS A 15 2.59 -19.39 0.08
N ALA A 16 3.09 -20.25 -0.80
CA ALA A 16 3.29 -21.67 -0.50
C ALA A 16 4.65 -22.10 -1.08
N LYS A 17 5.55 -22.61 -0.23
CA LYS A 17 6.84 -23.14 -0.70
C LYS A 17 6.58 -24.39 -1.55
N GLY A 18 7.26 -24.49 -2.69
CA GLY A 18 7.26 -25.69 -3.55
C GLY A 18 6.00 -25.97 -4.39
N THR A 19 4.93 -25.18 -4.30
CA THR A 19 3.67 -25.45 -5.03
C THR A 19 3.26 -24.26 -5.91
N THR A 20 3.34 -24.40 -7.24
CA THR A 20 2.71 -23.45 -8.18
C THR A 20 1.20 -23.66 -8.20
N ILE A 21 0.45 -22.72 -7.62
CA ILE A 21 -1.00 -22.66 -7.79
C ILE A 21 -1.25 -21.94 -9.12
N THR A 22 -1.50 -22.70 -10.19
CA THR A 22 -1.87 -22.15 -11.50
C THR A 22 -3.31 -21.65 -11.48
N GLY A 23 -3.50 -20.34 -11.33
CA GLY A 23 -4.77 -19.65 -11.62
C GLY A 23 -4.80 -19.14 -13.06
N THR A 24 -5.95 -19.23 -13.73
CA THR A 24 -6.18 -18.85 -15.13
C THR A 24 -6.27 -17.33 -15.39
N ALA A 25 -5.34 -16.55 -14.85
CA ALA A 25 -5.06 -15.18 -15.30
C ALA A 25 -3.64 -14.81 -14.89
N GLY A 26 -2.74 -14.75 -15.89
CA GLY A 26 -1.32 -14.48 -15.69
C GLY A 26 -1.08 -13.12 -15.05
N THR A 27 -0.37 -13.14 -13.92
CA THR A 27 0.64 -12.14 -13.52
C THR A 27 1.42 -12.78 -12.36
N THR A 28 2.52 -13.45 -12.69
CA THR A 28 3.47 -13.95 -11.69
C THR A 28 4.25 -12.77 -11.13
N VAL A 29 3.93 -12.34 -9.92
CA VAL A 29 4.77 -11.42 -9.14
C VAL A 29 5.61 -12.26 -8.19
N GLY A 30 6.84 -12.59 -8.61
CA GLY A 30 7.83 -13.32 -7.79
C GLY A 30 7.61 -14.83 -7.68
N LYS A 31 8.69 -15.58 -7.49
CA LYS A 31 8.66 -17.05 -7.34
C LYS A 31 7.83 -17.43 -6.10
N GLY A 32 6.66 -18.06 -6.30
CA GLY A 32 5.89 -18.70 -5.23
C GLY A 32 4.77 -17.87 -4.57
N VAL A 33 4.43 -16.69 -5.11
CA VAL A 33 3.28 -15.90 -4.66
C VAL A 33 2.20 -15.85 -5.74
N THR A 34 0.99 -16.33 -5.44
CA THR A 34 -0.17 -16.30 -6.35
C THR A 34 -1.21 -15.32 -5.83
N THR A 35 -1.62 -14.35 -6.64
CA THR A 35 -2.73 -13.45 -6.29
C THR A 35 -4.07 -14.10 -6.68
N VAL A 36 -4.99 -14.18 -5.72
CA VAL A 36 -6.34 -14.72 -5.93
C VAL A 36 -7.40 -13.74 -5.43
N THR A 37 -8.52 -13.71 -6.12
CA THR A 37 -9.73 -13.01 -5.67
C THR A 37 -10.85 -14.02 -5.51
N LEU A 38 -11.85 -13.65 -4.71
CA LEU A 38 -12.97 -14.52 -4.41
C LEU A 38 -13.74 -14.96 -5.69
N PRO A 39 -13.99 -14.08 -6.69
CA PRO A 39 -14.54 -14.49 -7.99
C PRO A 39 -13.72 -15.56 -8.71
N MET A 40 -12.38 -15.50 -8.69
CA MET A 40 -11.52 -16.48 -9.37
C MET A 40 -11.71 -17.89 -8.80
N ILE A 41 -12.02 -18.00 -7.51
CA ILE A 41 -12.18 -19.28 -6.82
C ILE A 41 -13.64 -19.77 -6.87
N PHE A 42 -14.62 -18.89 -6.61
CA PHE A 42 -16.03 -19.28 -6.44
C PHE A 42 -16.89 -19.16 -7.70
N ASN A 43 -16.41 -18.50 -8.76
CA ASN A 43 -17.09 -18.47 -10.07
C ASN A 43 -16.53 -19.50 -11.06
N SER A 44 -15.42 -20.17 -10.73
CA SER A 44 -14.85 -21.24 -11.56
C SER A 44 -15.73 -22.48 -11.53
N SER A 45 -16.01 -23.04 -12.71
CA SER A 45 -16.83 -24.26 -12.92
C SER A 45 -16.26 -25.54 -12.29
N TYR A 46 -15.06 -25.47 -11.69
CA TYR A 46 -14.36 -26.59 -11.06
C TYR A 46 -14.93 -27.02 -9.70
N ILE A 47 -15.65 -26.16 -8.99
CA ILE A 47 -16.21 -26.50 -7.67
C ILE A 47 -17.72 -26.67 -7.80
N ARG A 48 -18.18 -27.87 -8.19
CA ARG A 48 -19.58 -28.29 -7.94
C ARG A 48 -19.78 -28.49 -6.43
N ARG A 49 -19.93 -27.40 -5.67
CA ARG A 49 -20.48 -27.43 -4.31
C ARG A 49 -21.78 -26.62 -4.30
N GLY A 50 -22.81 -27.22 -3.70
CA GLY A 50 -24.22 -26.92 -3.92
C GLY A 50 -24.73 -25.54 -3.49
N GLU A 51 -26.05 -25.43 -3.50
CA GLU A 51 -26.85 -24.22 -3.31
C GLU A 51 -26.59 -23.42 -2.01
N SER A 52 -25.77 -23.91 -1.07
CA SER A 52 -25.59 -23.34 0.27
C SER A 52 -24.62 -22.15 0.41
N HIS A 53 -23.83 -21.81 -0.62
CA HIS A 53 -22.82 -20.74 -0.55
C HIS A 53 -22.92 -19.68 -1.67
N TRP A 54 -24.09 -19.56 -2.32
CA TRP A 54 -24.34 -18.59 -3.39
C TRP A 54 -23.98 -17.15 -3.01
N TRP A 55 -24.19 -16.80 -1.73
CA TRP A 55 -23.96 -15.46 -1.19
C TRP A 55 -22.49 -15.05 -1.15
N MET A 56 -21.55 -15.98 -1.33
CA MET A 56 -20.12 -15.69 -1.48
C MET A 56 -19.73 -15.33 -2.92
N LYS A 57 -20.56 -15.59 -3.94
CA LYS A 57 -20.20 -15.29 -5.33
C LYS A 57 -20.13 -13.78 -5.63
N GLY A 58 -19.31 -13.42 -6.62
CA GLY A 58 -19.13 -12.05 -7.10
C GLY A 58 -18.07 -11.24 -6.35
N SER A 59 -17.92 -9.98 -6.72
CA SER A 59 -17.02 -9.01 -6.08
C SER A 59 -17.82 -7.90 -5.41
N THR A 60 -17.17 -7.11 -4.55
CA THR A 60 -17.77 -5.93 -3.93
C THR A 60 -16.80 -4.74 -4.10
N PRO A 61 -17.28 -3.56 -4.52
CA PRO A 61 -16.45 -2.36 -4.58
C PRO A 61 -15.80 -2.05 -3.22
N THR A 62 -14.57 -1.52 -3.24
CA THR A 62 -13.82 -1.18 -2.02
C THR A 62 -14.55 -0.15 -1.18
N GLN A 63 -15.20 0.86 -1.79
CA GLN A 63 -15.93 1.89 -1.05
C GLN A 63 -17.10 1.31 -0.23
N ILE A 64 -17.81 0.33 -0.77
CA ILE A 64 -18.90 -0.34 -0.04
C ILE A 64 -18.33 -1.12 1.14
N SER A 65 -17.19 -1.77 0.94
CA SER A 65 -16.53 -2.54 2.00
C SER A 65 -16.00 -1.63 3.12
N GLU A 66 -15.46 -0.46 2.81
CA GLU A 66 -15.04 0.54 3.79
C GLU A 66 -16.22 1.00 4.68
N ILE A 67 -17.38 1.25 4.09
CA ILE A 67 -18.61 1.60 4.82
C ILE A 67 -19.04 0.45 5.74
N ILE A 68 -19.00 -0.79 5.24
CA ILE A 68 -19.38 -1.98 6.03
C ILE A 68 -18.38 -2.21 7.17
N ILE A 69 -17.08 -2.06 6.93
CA ILE A 69 -16.04 -2.14 7.97
C ILE A 69 -16.32 -1.14 9.08
N LYS A 70 -16.62 0.11 8.71
CA LYS A 70 -16.98 1.16 9.68
C LYS A 70 -18.22 0.77 10.49
N LEU A 71 -19.28 0.32 9.83
CA LEU A 71 -20.50 -0.14 10.50
C LEU A 71 -20.22 -1.28 11.50
N ILE A 72 -19.45 -2.30 11.09
CA ILE A 72 -19.11 -3.42 11.98
C ILE A 72 -18.29 -2.94 13.18
N LYS A 73 -17.33 -2.03 12.98
CA LYS A 73 -16.54 -1.45 14.08
C LYS A 73 -17.41 -0.64 15.04
N ASP A 74 -18.34 0.17 14.52
CA ASP A 74 -19.31 0.93 15.33
C ASP A 74 -20.24 -0.01 16.12
N MET A 75 -20.69 -1.11 15.49
CA MET A 75 -21.47 -2.15 16.18
C MET A 75 -20.66 -2.81 17.29
N ALA A 76 -19.41 -3.22 17.02
CA ALA A 76 -18.52 -3.85 18.00
C ALA A 76 -18.21 -2.90 19.17
N ALA A 77 -18.02 -1.61 18.91
CA ALA A 77 -17.81 -0.58 19.93
C ALA A 77 -19.06 -0.27 20.78
N GLY A 78 -20.24 -0.78 20.38
CA GLY A 78 -21.49 -0.56 21.10
C GLY A 78 -22.18 0.76 20.76
N HIS A 79 -21.77 1.44 19.69
CA HIS A 79 -22.41 2.69 19.24
C HIS A 79 -23.87 2.50 18.79
N LEU A 80 -24.27 1.27 18.43
CA LEU A 80 -25.66 0.93 18.13
C LEU A 80 -26.40 0.44 19.38
N SER A 81 -25.91 -0.65 19.99
CA SER A 81 -26.40 -1.16 21.28
C SER A 81 -25.41 -2.17 21.87
N GLU A 82 -25.49 -2.40 23.18
CA GLU A 82 -24.68 -3.41 23.87
C GLU A 82 -24.94 -4.83 23.35
N ALA A 83 -26.20 -5.15 23.03
CA ALA A 83 -26.57 -6.43 22.44
C ALA A 83 -25.87 -6.66 21.09
N TRP A 84 -25.84 -5.65 20.23
CA TRP A 84 -25.13 -5.71 18.95
C TRP A 84 -23.62 -5.78 19.13
N SER A 85 -23.05 -5.08 20.12
CA SER A 85 -21.62 -5.22 20.46
C SER A 85 -21.25 -6.66 20.77
N ARG A 86 -22.00 -7.31 21.67
CA ARG A 86 -21.75 -8.70 22.04
C ARG A 86 -21.90 -9.66 20.86
N VAL A 87 -22.96 -9.53 20.07
CA VAL A 87 -23.21 -10.39 18.90
C VAL A 87 -22.11 -10.22 17.85
N THR A 88 -21.74 -8.97 17.54
CA THR A 88 -20.70 -8.68 16.54
C THR A 88 -19.35 -9.19 16.97
N LYS A 89 -18.94 -8.93 18.22
CA LYS A 89 -17.65 -9.40 18.74
C LYS A 89 -17.54 -10.93 18.75
N ASN A 90 -18.62 -11.61 19.16
CA ASN A 90 -18.65 -13.07 19.13
C ASN A 90 -18.56 -13.61 17.69
N ALA A 91 -19.26 -13.02 16.73
CA ALA A 91 -19.20 -13.45 15.33
C ALA A 91 -17.79 -13.27 14.72
N ILE A 92 -17.12 -12.15 15.02
CA ILE A 92 -15.72 -11.91 14.61
C ILE A 92 -14.81 -13.00 15.21
N ALA A 93 -14.89 -13.24 16.51
CA ALA A 93 -14.09 -14.26 17.18
C ALA A 93 -14.37 -15.68 16.65
N GLU A 94 -15.64 -16.05 16.47
CA GLU A 94 -16.04 -17.38 15.99
C GLU A 94 -15.49 -17.69 14.59
N THR A 95 -15.51 -16.72 13.68
CA THR A 95 -14.96 -16.92 12.33
C THR A 95 -13.43 -17.09 12.32
N ILE A 96 -12.72 -16.38 13.20
CA ILE A 96 -11.27 -16.54 13.37
C ILE A 96 -10.96 -17.90 14.01
N ILE A 97 -11.69 -18.29 15.07
CA ILE A 97 -11.55 -19.60 15.72
C ILE A 97 -11.93 -20.75 14.77
N ALA A 98 -12.89 -20.55 13.87
CA ALA A 98 -13.27 -21.57 12.89
C ALA A 98 -12.12 -21.98 11.97
N LEU A 99 -11.10 -21.13 11.80
CA LEU A 99 -9.88 -21.43 11.07
C LEU A 99 -8.99 -22.44 11.82
N THR A 100 -8.96 -22.42 13.16
CA THR A 100 -8.21 -23.40 13.97
C THR A 100 -8.81 -24.80 13.86
N LYS A 101 -10.13 -24.87 13.76
CA LYS A 101 -10.93 -26.10 13.62
C LYS A 101 -11.00 -26.60 12.17
N MET A 102 -10.12 -26.15 11.29
CA MET A 102 -10.05 -26.65 9.92
C MET A 102 -9.47 -28.06 9.91
N GLU A 103 -10.19 -29.00 9.29
CA GLU A 103 -9.76 -30.39 9.15
C GLU A 103 -8.49 -30.47 8.30
N GLU A 104 -7.62 -31.43 8.61
CA GLU A 104 -6.30 -31.58 8.00
C GLU A 104 -6.35 -31.64 6.47
N GLU A 105 -7.38 -32.28 5.93
CA GLU A 105 -7.57 -32.42 4.49
C GLU A 105 -7.82 -31.08 3.76
N PHE A 106 -8.29 -30.04 4.46
CA PHE A 106 -8.49 -28.70 3.91
C PHE A 106 -7.31 -27.76 4.18
N ARG A 107 -6.24 -28.20 4.86
CA ARG A 107 -5.08 -27.36 5.19
C ARG A 107 -4.09 -27.18 4.03
N SER A 108 -4.30 -27.89 2.90
CA SER A 108 -3.50 -27.67 1.70
C SER A 108 -3.90 -26.37 0.99
N PRO A 109 -2.96 -25.64 0.33
CA PRO A 109 -3.26 -24.34 -0.25
C PRO A 109 -4.47 -24.32 -1.18
N VAL A 110 -4.55 -25.29 -2.11
CA VAL A 110 -5.63 -25.39 -3.11
C VAL A 110 -6.99 -25.67 -2.46
N ARG A 111 -7.03 -26.49 -1.41
CA ARG A 111 -8.30 -26.84 -0.73
C ARG A 111 -8.72 -25.77 0.27
N CYS A 112 -7.76 -25.13 0.95
CA CYS A 112 -8.02 -24.11 1.96
C CYS A 112 -8.69 -22.88 1.36
N ILE A 113 -8.19 -22.40 0.22
CA ILE A 113 -8.72 -21.20 -0.45
C ILE A 113 -10.14 -21.40 -1.00
N ALA A 114 -10.53 -22.65 -1.24
CA ALA A 114 -11.89 -23.01 -1.63
C ALA A 114 -12.87 -23.04 -0.45
N THR A 115 -12.41 -22.83 0.79
CA THR A 115 -13.28 -22.82 1.98
C THR A 115 -13.79 -21.43 2.28
N THR A 116 -15.08 -21.30 2.61
CA THR A 116 -15.64 -20.03 3.09
C THR A 116 -15.05 -19.60 4.43
N ARG A 117 -14.59 -20.56 5.26
CA ARG A 117 -13.97 -20.31 6.56
C ARG A 117 -12.74 -19.41 6.45
N LEU A 118 -11.85 -19.66 5.48
CA LEU A 118 -10.66 -18.82 5.26
C LEU A 118 -11.06 -17.38 4.93
N TRP A 119 -11.95 -17.19 3.95
CA TRP A 119 -12.36 -15.86 3.49
C TRP A 119 -13.10 -15.06 4.56
N LEU A 120 -13.93 -15.71 5.37
CA LEU A 120 -14.60 -15.05 6.49
C LEU A 120 -13.60 -14.70 7.61
N ALA A 121 -12.60 -15.56 7.87
CA ALA A 121 -11.54 -15.24 8.82
C ALA A 121 -10.73 -14.02 8.36
N LEU A 122 -10.34 -13.95 7.07
CA LEU A 122 -9.64 -12.80 6.50
C LEU A 122 -10.48 -11.51 6.57
N ALA A 123 -11.79 -11.60 6.31
CA ALA A 123 -12.69 -10.46 6.48
C ALA A 123 -12.78 -10.01 7.95
N SER A 124 -12.81 -10.96 8.89
CA SER A 124 -12.81 -10.68 10.32
C SER A 124 -11.54 -10.02 10.80
N LEU A 125 -10.38 -10.35 10.23
CA LEU A 125 -9.11 -9.65 10.50
C LEU A 125 -9.16 -8.17 10.11
N CYS A 126 -9.99 -7.77 9.13
CA CYS A 126 -10.16 -6.36 8.75
C CYS A 126 -10.96 -5.54 9.78
N VAL A 127 -11.74 -6.19 10.64
CA VAL A 127 -12.61 -5.56 11.64
C VAL A 127 -12.20 -5.91 13.07
N LEU A 128 -11.02 -6.52 13.23
CA LEU A 128 -10.45 -6.89 14.51
C LEU A 128 -10.24 -5.65 15.39
N ASP A 129 -10.48 -5.80 16.70
CA ASP A 129 -10.19 -4.79 17.72
C ASP A 129 -9.30 -5.38 18.83
N GLN A 130 -8.86 -4.54 19.76
CA GLN A 130 -7.97 -4.95 20.85
C GLN A 130 -8.62 -5.98 21.81
N ASP A 131 -9.93 -5.89 22.05
CA ASP A 131 -10.65 -6.82 22.93
C ASP A 131 -10.67 -8.24 22.32
N HIS A 132 -10.70 -8.36 21.00
CA HIS A 132 -10.51 -9.66 20.34
C HIS A 132 -9.08 -10.18 20.49
N VAL A 133 -8.07 -9.34 20.31
CA VAL A 133 -6.65 -9.70 20.48
C VAL A 133 -6.42 -10.24 21.89
N ASP A 134 -6.86 -9.50 22.90
CA ASP A 134 -6.70 -9.88 24.30
C ASP A 134 -7.41 -11.21 24.59
N ARG A 135 -8.63 -11.44 24.07
CA ARG A 135 -9.38 -12.67 24.34
C ARG A 135 -8.92 -13.90 23.57
N LEU A 136 -8.47 -13.72 22.32
CA LEU A 136 -8.08 -14.83 21.44
C LEU A 136 -6.63 -15.26 21.66
N SER A 137 -5.76 -14.32 22.02
CA SER A 137 -4.33 -14.58 22.28
C SER A 137 -4.03 -14.95 23.73
N SER A 138 -4.91 -14.58 24.67
CA SER A 138 -4.84 -15.10 26.04
C SER A 138 -5.26 -16.57 26.04
N GLY A 139 -4.31 -17.48 26.25
CA GLY A 139 -4.50 -18.94 26.25
C GLY A 139 -5.53 -19.43 27.26
N ARG A 140 -6.83 -19.27 26.97
CA ARG A 140 -7.91 -19.94 27.69
C ARG A 140 -7.96 -21.39 27.19
N TRP A 141 -7.28 -22.27 27.93
CA TRP A 141 -7.31 -23.72 27.76
C TRP A 141 -8.73 -24.25 27.97
N MET A 142 -9.43 -24.53 26.88
CA MET A 142 -10.75 -25.18 26.91
C MET A 142 -10.54 -26.68 26.70
N GLY A 143 -10.79 -27.50 27.73
CA GLY A 143 -10.77 -28.96 27.60
C GLY A 143 -11.88 -29.47 26.67
N LYS A 144 -11.72 -30.71 26.16
CA LYS A 144 -12.71 -31.39 25.29
C LYS A 144 -14.13 -31.47 25.87
N ASP A 145 -14.27 -31.33 27.19
CA ASP A 145 -15.53 -31.43 27.92
C ASP A 145 -16.05 -30.08 28.47
N GLY A 146 -15.47 -28.95 28.05
CA GLY A 146 -15.89 -27.63 28.50
C GLY A 146 -15.50 -27.25 29.95
N GLN A 147 -14.71 -28.08 30.62
CA GLN A 147 -14.07 -27.74 31.90
C GLN A 147 -12.75 -26.98 31.67
N GLN A 148 -12.55 -25.93 32.46
CA GLN A 148 -11.29 -25.17 32.52
C GLN A 148 -10.15 -26.11 32.96
N LYS A 149 -9.15 -26.30 32.10
CA LYS A 149 -7.90 -26.98 32.47
C LYS A 149 -6.85 -25.90 32.68
N GLN A 150 -6.24 -25.82 33.87
CA GLN A 150 -5.13 -24.89 34.09
C GLN A 150 -3.90 -25.32 33.26
N MET A 151 -3.23 -24.34 32.66
CA MET A 151 -1.97 -24.54 31.94
C MET A 151 -0.93 -25.08 32.94
N PRO A 152 -0.12 -26.10 32.61
CA PRO A 152 0.96 -26.54 33.48
C PRO A 152 1.93 -25.38 33.75
N MET A 153 2.35 -25.22 34.99
CA MET A 153 3.28 -24.14 35.38
C MET A 153 4.72 -24.57 35.13
N CYS A 154 5.62 -23.60 35.02
CA CYS A 154 7.03 -23.87 34.85
C CYS A 154 7.60 -24.45 36.15
N ASP A 155 8.13 -25.67 36.09
CA ASP A 155 8.72 -26.38 37.22
C ASP A 155 10.01 -25.70 37.75
N ASN A 156 10.55 -24.73 37.01
CA ASN A 156 11.74 -23.95 37.39
C ASN A 156 11.39 -22.58 38.01
N HIS A 157 10.10 -22.26 38.15
CA HIS A 157 9.59 -21.08 38.82
C HIS A 157 8.62 -21.48 39.94
N ASP A 158 8.89 -21.05 41.17
CA ASP A 158 7.99 -21.27 42.32
C ASP A 158 6.95 -20.14 42.48
N ASP A 159 6.71 -19.34 41.43
CA ASP A 159 5.82 -18.18 41.50
C ASP A 159 4.34 -18.53 41.33
N GLY A 160 4.02 -19.72 40.84
CA GLY A 160 2.64 -20.14 40.59
C GLY A 160 1.93 -19.27 39.54
N GLU A 161 2.66 -18.50 38.73
CA GLU A 161 2.14 -17.62 37.67
C GLU A 161 2.80 -17.88 36.31
N THR A 162 4.06 -18.31 36.30
CA THR A 162 4.82 -18.57 35.07
C THR A 162 4.39 -19.90 34.46
N ALA A 163 3.74 -19.84 33.32
CA ALA A 163 3.26 -21.03 32.64
C ALA A 163 4.35 -21.73 31.79
N ALA A 164 4.28 -23.06 31.73
CA ALA A 164 5.13 -23.88 30.90
C ALA A 164 4.55 -24.03 29.49
N ILE A 165 5.45 -24.00 28.51
CA ILE A 165 5.12 -24.18 27.10
C ILE A 165 5.86 -25.38 26.48
N ILE A 166 6.91 -25.85 27.14
CA ILE A 166 7.79 -26.92 26.68
C ILE A 166 7.84 -28.01 27.75
N LEU A 167 7.58 -29.24 27.35
CA LEU A 167 7.88 -30.43 28.12
C LEU A 167 9.26 -30.94 27.73
N CYS A 168 10.21 -30.84 28.66
CA CYS A 168 11.50 -31.51 28.56
C CYS A 168 11.42 -32.87 29.26
N ASN A 169 11.89 -33.92 28.59
CA ASN A 169 11.89 -35.27 29.16
C ASN A 169 12.76 -35.43 30.43
N VAL A 170 13.69 -34.50 30.68
CA VAL A 170 14.60 -34.51 31.83
C VAL A 170 14.38 -33.32 32.77
N CYS A 171 14.17 -32.11 32.22
CA CYS A 171 14.05 -30.88 33.01
C CYS A 171 12.62 -30.54 33.44
N GLY A 172 11.61 -31.32 33.04
CA GLY A 172 10.21 -31.07 33.37
C GLY A 172 9.54 -30.02 32.46
N ASN A 173 8.50 -29.39 32.98
CA ASN A 173 7.70 -28.36 32.31
C ASN A 173 8.41 -27.01 32.39
N LEU A 174 8.74 -26.40 31.26
CA LEU A 174 9.53 -25.18 31.18
C LEU A 174 8.79 -24.08 30.44
N CYS A 175 8.93 -22.84 30.91
CA CYS A 175 8.62 -21.65 30.13
C CYS A 175 9.69 -21.44 29.04
N THR A 176 9.43 -20.53 28.10
CA THR A 176 10.35 -20.21 27.00
C THR A 176 11.76 -19.87 27.48
N ASP A 177 11.85 -19.10 28.56
CA ASP A 177 13.12 -18.61 29.08
C ASP A 177 13.88 -19.71 29.83
N CYS A 178 13.21 -20.50 30.67
CA CYS A 178 13.83 -21.63 31.35
C CYS A 178 14.29 -22.70 30.36
N ASP A 179 13.53 -22.99 29.31
CA ASP A 179 14.01 -23.87 28.23
C ASP A 179 15.29 -23.32 27.62
N ARG A 180 15.30 -22.03 27.29
CA ARG A 180 16.46 -21.37 26.68
C ARG A 180 17.68 -21.49 27.59
N PHE A 181 17.59 -21.08 28.85
CA PHE A 181 18.74 -20.98 29.75
C PHE A 181 19.25 -22.36 30.22
N LEU A 182 18.35 -23.28 30.59
CA LEU A 182 18.73 -24.60 31.08
C LEU A 182 19.39 -25.46 30.00
N HIS A 183 19.09 -25.21 28.72
CA HIS A 183 19.62 -25.98 27.59
C HIS A 183 20.79 -25.31 26.86
N LEU A 184 21.37 -24.23 27.41
CA LEU A 184 22.63 -23.65 26.90
C LEU A 184 23.83 -24.57 27.16
N HIS A 185 23.80 -25.35 28.25
CA HIS A 185 24.94 -26.16 28.67
C HIS A 185 25.09 -27.43 27.81
N ARG A 186 26.33 -27.82 27.49
CA ARG A 186 26.65 -28.98 26.63
C ARG A 186 26.00 -30.29 27.06
N ARG A 187 25.82 -30.47 28.37
CA ARG A 187 25.23 -31.70 28.97
C ARG A 187 23.70 -31.77 28.83
N THR A 188 23.04 -30.62 28.75
CA THR A 188 21.56 -30.54 28.73
C THR A 188 21.03 -30.25 27.33
N LYS A 189 21.84 -29.68 26.43
CA LYS A 189 21.46 -29.34 25.05
C LYS A 189 20.81 -30.48 24.24
N THR A 190 21.13 -31.74 24.56
CA THR A 190 20.61 -32.94 23.88
C THR A 190 19.31 -33.49 24.48
N HIS A 191 18.74 -32.84 25.48
CA HIS A 191 17.45 -33.27 26.04
C HIS A 191 16.35 -33.22 24.98
N GLN A 192 15.44 -34.21 25.04
CA GLN A 192 14.31 -34.29 24.15
C GLN A 192 13.20 -33.38 24.67
N ARG A 193 12.88 -32.38 23.86
CA ARG A 193 11.92 -31.33 24.20
C ARG A 193 10.75 -31.37 23.23
N GLN A 194 9.56 -31.19 23.76
CA GLN A 194 8.33 -31.17 23.00
C GLN A 194 7.49 -29.98 23.46
N VAL A 195 6.99 -29.18 22.52
CA VAL A 195 6.01 -28.15 22.83
C VAL A 195 4.68 -28.83 23.16
N PHE A 196 3.94 -28.34 24.15
CA PHE A 196 2.62 -28.91 24.45
C PHE A 196 1.72 -28.86 23.22
N LYS A 197 0.96 -29.94 22.98
CA LYS A 197 0.12 -30.07 21.79
C LYS A 197 -0.95 -28.98 21.73
N GLU A 198 -1.44 -28.55 22.89
CA GLU A 198 -2.39 -27.46 23.06
C GLU A 198 -1.78 -26.09 22.75
N GLU A 199 -0.47 -25.91 22.92
CA GLU A 199 0.31 -24.72 22.49
C GLU A 199 0.58 -24.76 20.97
N GLU A 200 0.85 -25.95 20.39
CA GLU A 200 0.93 -26.11 18.94
C GLU A 200 -0.40 -25.79 18.23
N GLU A 201 -1.53 -26.09 18.88
CA GLU A 201 -2.88 -25.79 18.39
C GLU A 201 -3.39 -24.37 18.77
N ALA A 202 -2.62 -23.62 19.56
CA ALA A 202 -3.01 -22.28 20.02
C ALA A 202 -2.95 -21.25 18.88
N ILE A 203 -4.01 -20.45 18.78
CA ILE A 203 -4.08 -19.32 17.84
C ILE A 203 -3.44 -18.09 18.47
N LYS A 204 -2.55 -17.44 17.74
CA LYS A 204 -2.06 -16.09 18.09
C LYS A 204 -2.72 -15.09 17.16
N VAL A 205 -3.31 -14.06 17.73
CA VAL A 205 -4.01 -12.99 17.01
C VAL A 205 -3.41 -11.66 17.43
N ASP A 206 -2.96 -10.85 16.47
CA ASP A 206 -2.37 -9.54 16.75
C ASP A 206 -3.00 -8.48 15.84
N LEU A 207 -2.89 -7.22 16.25
CA LEU A 207 -3.40 -6.07 15.51
C LEU A 207 -2.36 -4.95 15.51
N HIS A 208 -1.78 -4.65 14.35
CA HIS A 208 -0.82 -3.55 14.18
C HIS A 208 -1.35 -2.56 13.13
N GLU A 209 -1.53 -1.30 13.51
CA GLU A 209 -1.88 -0.17 12.61
C GLU A 209 -3.07 -0.42 11.64
N GLY A 210 -4.02 -1.28 12.06
CA GLY A 210 -5.21 -1.64 11.27
C GLY A 210 -5.08 -2.89 10.40
N CYS A 211 -3.94 -3.59 10.50
CA CYS A 211 -3.71 -4.91 9.95
C CYS A 211 -3.92 -5.97 11.03
N GLY A 212 -4.98 -6.78 10.88
CA GLY A 212 -5.21 -7.93 11.74
C GLY A 212 -4.42 -9.12 11.24
N ARG A 213 -3.73 -9.83 12.14
CA ARG A 213 -3.01 -11.05 11.83
C ARG A 213 -3.48 -12.20 12.70
N THR A 214 -3.40 -13.40 12.14
CA THR A 214 -3.54 -14.64 12.88
C THR A 214 -2.47 -15.65 12.46
N LYS A 215 -1.93 -16.36 13.45
CA LYS A 215 -0.86 -17.32 13.29
C LYS A 215 -1.27 -18.65 13.93
N LEU A 216 -1.24 -19.68 13.10
CA LEU A 216 -1.40 -21.09 13.43
C LEU A 216 -0.09 -21.81 13.10
N PHE A 217 0.07 -23.05 13.59
CA PHE A 217 1.27 -23.82 13.30
C PHE A 217 1.48 -24.09 11.79
N TRP A 218 0.39 -24.22 11.01
CA TRP A 218 0.41 -24.54 9.58
C TRP A 218 0.09 -23.35 8.67
N LEU A 219 -0.36 -22.22 9.21
CA LEU A 219 -0.84 -21.09 8.43
C LEU A 219 -0.62 -19.76 9.15
N MET A 220 -0.17 -18.76 8.42
CA MET A 220 -0.20 -17.36 8.83
C MET A 220 -1.12 -16.60 7.88
N ALA A 221 -2.07 -15.86 8.42
CA ALA A 221 -2.98 -15.03 7.64
C ALA A 221 -3.00 -13.61 8.19
N LEU A 222 -3.01 -12.63 7.30
CA LEU A 222 -3.07 -11.22 7.62
C LEU A 222 -3.99 -10.51 6.64
N ALA A 223 -4.69 -9.49 7.12
CA ALA A 223 -5.54 -8.65 6.28
C ALA A 223 -5.46 -7.20 6.71
N ASP A 224 -5.28 -6.30 5.74
CA ASP A 224 -5.29 -4.86 5.96
C ASP A 224 -6.63 -4.26 5.55
N SER A 225 -7.26 -3.58 6.51
CA SER A 225 -8.60 -2.99 6.35
C SER A 225 -8.63 -1.75 5.45
N LYS A 226 -7.48 -1.10 5.22
CA LYS A 226 -7.39 0.13 4.41
C LYS A 226 -7.17 -0.15 2.93
N THR A 227 -6.34 -1.15 2.60
CA THR A 227 -5.98 -1.48 1.22
C THR A 227 -6.77 -2.66 0.66
N MET A 228 -7.57 -3.33 1.49
CA MET A 228 -8.31 -4.54 1.13
C MET A 228 -7.40 -5.65 0.56
N LYS A 229 -6.15 -5.67 1.01
CA LYS A 229 -5.18 -6.71 0.69
C LYS A 229 -5.02 -7.65 1.86
N ALA A 230 -4.93 -8.93 1.56
CA ALA A 230 -4.67 -9.97 2.53
C ALA A 230 -3.56 -10.89 2.02
N MET A 231 -2.88 -11.56 2.93
CA MET A 231 -1.91 -12.60 2.61
C MET A 231 -2.18 -13.84 3.44
N VAL A 232 -1.99 -15.00 2.81
CA VAL A 232 -2.01 -16.30 3.47
C VAL A 232 -0.73 -17.04 3.12
N GLU A 233 0.09 -17.30 4.13
CA GLU A 233 1.29 -18.12 4.02
C GLU A 233 1.06 -19.50 4.65
N PHE A 234 1.22 -20.54 3.84
CA PHE A 234 1.14 -21.93 4.30
C PHE A 234 2.52 -22.43 4.73
N ARG A 235 2.62 -22.96 5.95
CA ARG A 235 3.84 -23.50 6.53
C ARG A 235 3.89 -25.00 6.28
N GLU A 236 5.04 -25.52 5.83
CA GLU A 236 5.20 -26.96 5.63
C GLU A 236 5.19 -27.73 6.95
N HIS A 237 4.52 -28.88 6.95
CA HIS A 237 4.63 -29.91 7.98
C HIS A 237 5.99 -30.62 7.86
N THR A 238 7.07 -29.93 8.23
CA THR A 238 8.33 -30.62 8.51
C THR A 238 8.42 -30.84 10.01
N GLY A 239 8.42 -32.11 10.40
CA GLY A 239 8.36 -32.54 11.79
C GLY A 239 9.48 -31.94 12.65
N LYS A 240 9.13 -31.71 13.93
CA LYS A 240 9.98 -31.32 15.06
C LYS A 240 10.78 -30.01 14.89
N PRO A 241 10.50 -28.98 15.70
CA PRO A 241 11.41 -27.85 15.85
C PRO A 241 12.66 -28.34 16.62
N THR A 242 13.68 -28.82 15.92
CA THR A 242 15.01 -28.95 16.53
C THR A 242 15.63 -27.57 16.61
N THR A 243 15.75 -27.09 17.84
CA THR A 243 16.44 -25.87 18.23
C THR A 243 17.90 -25.92 17.78
N SER A 244 18.29 -25.03 16.87
CA SER A 244 19.48 -24.18 17.02
C SER A 244 19.66 -23.30 15.79
N SER A 245 19.86 -22.02 16.08
CA SER A 245 20.45 -20.98 15.27
C SER A 245 21.71 -21.45 14.53
N SER A 246 21.68 -21.51 13.18
CA SER A 246 22.82 -21.20 12.28
C SER A 246 22.54 -21.50 10.79
N GLU A 247 21.49 -22.25 10.42
CA GLU A 247 21.39 -22.84 9.07
C GLU A 247 20.28 -22.29 8.15
N ALA A 248 19.50 -21.30 8.60
CA ALA A 248 18.48 -20.67 7.75
C ALA A 248 19.00 -19.38 7.14
N CYS A 249 18.68 -19.14 5.86
CA CYS A 249 18.96 -17.86 5.22
C CYS A 249 18.26 -16.72 5.97
N ARG A 250 19.01 -15.65 6.28
CA ARG A 250 18.55 -14.44 6.98
C ARG A 250 17.28 -13.82 6.36
N PHE A 251 17.15 -13.87 5.04
CA PHE A 251 16.09 -13.18 4.31
C PHE A 251 14.93 -14.11 3.96
N CYS A 252 15.18 -15.20 3.22
CA CYS A 252 14.11 -16.10 2.76
C CYS A 252 13.79 -17.25 3.73
N GLY A 253 14.56 -17.42 4.80
CA GLY A 253 14.38 -18.49 5.79
C GLY A 253 14.63 -19.91 5.27
N SER A 254 15.13 -20.08 4.04
CA SER A 254 15.41 -21.40 3.46
C SER A 254 16.60 -22.08 4.15
N ARG A 255 16.44 -23.37 4.45
CA ARG A 255 17.44 -24.27 5.02
C ARG A 255 17.95 -25.19 3.91
N SER A 256 18.78 -24.69 3.00
CA SER A 256 19.35 -25.52 1.92
C SER A 256 20.79 -25.86 2.25
N GLY A 257 21.15 -27.14 2.14
CA GLY A 257 22.49 -27.70 2.34
C GLY A 257 23.52 -27.32 1.27
N THR A 258 23.40 -26.14 0.68
CA THR A 258 24.39 -25.53 -0.20
C THR A 258 25.24 -24.57 0.61
N GLU A 259 26.57 -24.63 0.42
CA GLU A 259 27.59 -23.90 1.17
C GLU A 259 27.16 -22.45 1.48
N LEU A 260 26.72 -22.23 2.71
CA LEU A 260 26.54 -20.89 3.26
C LEU A 260 27.91 -20.23 3.21
N SER A 261 28.05 -19.19 2.38
CA SER A 261 29.31 -18.45 2.29
C SER A 261 29.73 -17.97 3.68
N ALA A 262 31.03 -18.02 3.98
CA ALA A 262 31.62 -17.66 5.28
C ALA A 262 31.35 -16.20 5.72
N VAL A 263 30.66 -15.41 4.91
CA VAL A 263 30.22 -14.04 5.15
C VAL A 263 28.70 -14.00 5.30
N GLY A 264 28.21 -14.48 6.44
CA GLY A 264 26.80 -14.33 6.86
C GLY A 264 25.86 -15.42 6.36
N SER A 265 24.86 -15.75 7.18
CA SER A 265 23.85 -16.78 6.94
C SER A 265 22.90 -16.40 5.78
N VAL A 266 23.40 -16.29 4.55
CA VAL A 266 22.63 -15.89 3.35
C VAL A 266 22.79 -16.94 2.27
N CYS A 267 21.68 -17.41 1.69
CA CYS A 267 21.71 -18.40 0.61
C CYS A 267 22.14 -17.80 -0.74
N SER A 268 22.50 -18.65 -1.71
CA SER A 268 22.94 -18.25 -3.05
C SER A 268 21.85 -17.64 -3.96
N ASP A 269 20.65 -17.39 -3.43
CA ASP A 269 19.58 -16.74 -4.19
C ASP A 269 19.95 -15.29 -4.51
N ALA A 270 19.73 -14.88 -5.76
CA ALA A 270 20.17 -13.57 -6.26
C ALA A 270 19.60 -12.41 -5.43
N ASP A 271 18.32 -12.47 -5.04
CA ASP A 271 17.69 -11.41 -4.27
C ASP A 271 18.31 -11.34 -2.86
N CYS A 272 18.53 -12.50 -2.23
CA CYS A 272 19.16 -12.60 -0.92
C CYS A 272 20.61 -12.07 -0.94
N GLN A 273 21.35 -12.32 -2.02
CA GLN A 273 22.71 -11.81 -2.20
C GLN A 273 22.72 -10.29 -2.40
N GLU A 274 21.79 -9.72 -3.18
CA GLU A 274 21.67 -8.27 -3.32
C GLU A 274 21.26 -7.59 -1.99
N TYR A 275 20.33 -8.18 -1.25
CA TYR A 275 19.96 -7.73 0.08
C TYR A 275 21.16 -7.73 1.04
N ALA A 276 22.00 -8.77 1.01
CA ALA A 276 23.18 -8.85 1.86
C ALA A 276 24.17 -7.68 1.63
N LYS A 277 24.30 -7.17 0.40
CA LYS A 277 25.20 -6.06 0.07
C LYS A 277 24.80 -4.73 0.71
N ILE A 278 23.52 -4.54 1.02
CA ILE A 278 22.98 -3.29 1.58
C ILE A 278 22.52 -3.43 3.03
N ALA A 279 22.35 -4.65 3.54
CA ALA A 279 21.91 -4.91 4.90
C ALA A 279 22.95 -4.50 5.94
N CYS A 280 22.48 -4.12 7.12
CA CYS A 280 23.35 -3.96 8.28
C CYS A 280 24.01 -5.30 8.65
N SER A 281 25.30 -5.30 8.95
CA SER A 281 26.07 -6.48 9.39
C SER A 281 26.14 -6.63 10.91
N LYS A 282 25.60 -5.67 11.67
CA LYS A 282 25.61 -5.69 13.14
C LYS A 282 24.52 -6.62 13.70
N THR A 283 24.79 -7.15 14.88
CA THR A 283 23.84 -7.93 15.69
C THR A 283 23.50 -7.13 16.94
N HIS A 284 22.22 -7.06 17.30
CA HIS A 284 21.77 -6.36 18.50
C HIS A 284 22.24 -7.08 19.78
N PRO A 285 22.28 -6.40 20.94
CA PRO A 285 22.60 -7.03 22.23
C PRO A 285 21.68 -8.22 22.58
N CYS A 286 20.45 -8.24 22.08
CA CYS A 286 19.52 -9.36 22.25
C CYS A 286 19.88 -10.63 21.43
N GLY A 287 20.89 -10.55 20.56
CA GLY A 287 21.36 -11.64 19.70
C GLY A 287 20.70 -11.72 18.33
N HIS A 288 19.73 -10.86 18.02
CA HIS A 288 19.10 -10.81 16.69
C HIS A 288 19.94 -9.99 15.70
N PRO A 289 20.07 -10.44 14.44
CA PRO A 289 20.69 -9.63 13.39
C PRO A 289 19.87 -8.36 13.16
N CYS A 290 20.54 -7.22 12.96
CA CYS A 290 19.86 -5.96 12.69
C CYS A 290 19.05 -6.03 11.40
N GLY A 291 17.77 -5.67 11.41
CA GLY A 291 16.93 -5.61 10.19
C GLY A 291 17.21 -4.40 9.29
N GLY A 292 18.05 -3.47 9.77
CA GLY A 292 18.36 -2.20 9.14
C GLY A 292 19.32 -2.28 7.95
N VAL A 293 19.74 -1.11 7.47
CA VAL A 293 20.67 -0.99 6.33
C VAL A 293 22.09 -0.65 6.79
N LYS A 294 23.07 -0.87 5.92
CA LYS A 294 24.48 -0.59 6.23
C LYS A 294 24.71 0.91 6.43
N ASN A 295 25.64 1.24 7.32
CA ASN A 295 26.11 2.62 7.58
C ASN A 295 25.05 3.60 8.10
N GLU A 296 23.93 3.12 8.65
CA GLU A 296 23.06 3.99 9.47
C GLU A 296 23.79 4.39 10.75
N GLU A 297 23.65 5.67 11.13
CA GLU A 297 24.20 6.20 12.38
C GLU A 297 23.63 5.45 13.60
N HIS A 298 22.32 5.23 13.57
CA HIS A 298 21.61 4.39 14.52
C HIS A 298 21.03 3.17 13.80
N CYS A 299 21.30 1.97 14.30
CA CYS A 299 20.67 0.78 13.77
C CYS A 299 19.17 0.82 13.98
N LEU A 300 18.41 0.34 12.99
CA LEU A 300 16.99 0.06 13.13
C LEU A 300 16.73 -0.70 14.45
N PRO A 301 15.77 -0.28 15.29
CA PRO A 301 15.42 -1.02 16.50
C PRO A 301 15.09 -2.48 16.18
N CYS A 302 15.38 -3.38 17.11
CA CYS A 302 15.21 -4.81 16.89
C CYS A 302 13.73 -5.13 16.58
N LEU A 303 13.44 -5.58 15.35
CA LEU A 303 12.08 -5.87 14.87
C LEU A 303 11.34 -6.95 15.68
N HIS A 304 12.04 -7.71 16.53
CA HIS A 304 11.44 -8.66 17.47
C HIS A 304 11.01 -8.03 18.81
N GLY A 305 11.03 -6.69 18.93
CA GLY A 305 10.54 -5.98 20.13
C GLY A 305 11.35 -6.26 21.41
N CYS A 306 12.60 -6.70 21.29
CA CYS A 306 13.41 -7.12 22.44
C CYS A 306 13.92 -5.94 23.29
N ASP A 307 13.89 -4.72 22.76
CA ASP A 307 14.31 -3.53 23.47
C ASP A 307 13.07 -2.74 23.93
N LYS A 308 12.78 -2.82 25.24
CA LYS A 308 11.66 -2.09 25.86
C LYS A 308 11.98 -0.61 26.11
N THR A 309 13.23 -0.19 25.89
CA THR A 309 13.71 1.19 26.11
C THR A 309 13.82 2.00 24.82
N ALA A 310 13.93 1.34 23.66
CA ALA A 310 13.85 2.00 22.36
C ALA A 310 12.43 2.49 22.06
N THR A 311 12.32 3.59 21.30
CA THR A 311 11.05 4.14 20.79
C THR A 311 10.19 3.01 20.26
N ALA A 312 9.01 2.79 20.86
CA ALA A 312 8.17 1.64 20.58
C ALA A 312 7.96 1.47 19.06
N LEU A 313 8.50 0.38 18.51
CA LEU A 313 8.24 -0.01 17.14
C LEU A 313 6.74 -0.20 16.96
N LYS A 314 6.17 0.46 15.96
CA LYS A 314 4.76 0.27 15.57
C LYS A 314 4.52 -1.03 14.80
N GLN A 315 5.60 -1.63 14.30
CA GLN A 315 5.59 -2.80 13.43
C GLN A 315 6.69 -3.77 13.86
N ASP A 316 6.47 -5.06 13.70
CA ASP A 316 7.40 -6.12 14.04
C ASP A 316 8.01 -6.84 12.82
N ALA A 317 8.83 -7.87 13.07
CA ALA A 317 9.53 -8.64 12.05
C ALA A 317 8.60 -9.39 11.08
N ASP A 318 7.45 -9.88 11.59
CA ASP A 318 6.48 -10.70 10.84
C ASP A 318 5.48 -9.81 10.07
N ASP A 319 5.42 -8.51 10.36
CA ASP A 319 4.57 -7.58 9.63
C ASP A 319 4.99 -7.44 8.16
N MET A 320 4.01 -7.28 7.28
CA MET A 320 4.24 -7.14 5.86
C MET A 320 4.66 -5.71 5.51
N CYS A 321 5.57 -5.58 4.55
CA CYS A 321 5.83 -4.27 3.98
C CYS A 321 4.60 -3.80 3.20
N MET A 322 3.95 -2.73 3.66
CA MET A 322 2.73 -2.15 3.06
C MET A 322 2.97 -1.41 1.73
N ILE A 323 4.10 -1.68 1.06
CA ILE A 323 4.38 -1.24 -0.32
C ILE A 323 4.36 -2.44 -1.25
N CYS A 324 5.16 -3.48 -0.99
CA CYS A 324 5.17 -4.67 -1.83
C CYS A 324 4.00 -5.61 -1.53
N PHE A 325 3.56 -5.67 -0.27
CA PHE A 325 2.59 -6.63 0.26
C PHE A 325 2.99 -8.10 0.12
N THR A 326 4.17 -8.41 -0.44
CA THR A 326 4.60 -9.77 -0.78
C THR A 326 5.57 -10.39 0.23
N GLU A 327 6.33 -9.58 0.96
CA GLU A 327 7.36 -10.04 1.89
C GLU A 327 7.27 -9.34 3.26
N ALA A 328 7.59 -10.08 4.32
CA ALA A 328 7.67 -9.58 5.69
C ALA A 328 8.83 -8.58 5.84
N LEU A 329 8.76 -7.69 6.82
CA LEU A 329 9.79 -6.68 7.06
C LEU A 329 11.16 -7.29 7.36
N SER A 330 11.21 -8.46 8.01
CA SER A 330 12.47 -9.17 8.26
C SER A 330 13.11 -9.81 7.02
N ALA A 331 12.35 -9.99 5.94
CA ALA A 331 12.79 -10.72 4.75
C ALA A 331 13.67 -9.88 3.81
N ALA A 332 13.80 -8.57 4.04
CA ALA A 332 14.71 -7.71 3.31
C ALA A 332 15.14 -6.51 4.18
N PRO A 333 16.23 -5.80 3.85
CA PRO A 333 16.70 -4.65 4.61
C PRO A 333 15.64 -3.55 4.69
N ALA A 334 15.31 -3.14 5.91
CA ALA A 334 14.23 -2.23 6.22
C ALA A 334 14.74 -0.93 6.84
N ILE A 335 13.97 0.14 6.72
CA ILE A 335 14.24 1.44 7.32
C ILE A 335 13.01 1.91 8.10
N GLN A 336 13.24 2.60 9.21
CA GLN A 336 12.19 3.29 9.95
C GLN A 336 12.13 4.74 9.48
N LEU A 337 11.03 5.12 8.85
CA LEU A 337 10.81 6.50 8.43
C LEU A 337 10.64 7.43 9.65
N ASP A 338 10.79 8.74 9.45
CA ASP A 338 10.56 9.75 10.50
C ASP A 338 9.16 9.64 11.14
N CYS A 339 8.18 9.16 10.38
CA CYS A 339 6.82 8.90 10.88
C CYS A 339 6.70 7.59 11.69
N SER A 340 7.82 6.99 12.10
CA SER A 340 7.99 5.75 12.87
C SER A 340 7.59 4.43 12.20
N HIS A 341 7.05 4.47 10.98
CA HIS A 341 6.67 3.27 10.22
C HIS A 341 7.87 2.68 9.48
N VAL A 342 7.88 1.35 9.37
CA VAL A 342 8.97 0.56 8.82
C VAL A 342 8.57 -0.02 7.46
N PHE A 343 9.48 0.10 6.49
CA PHE A 343 9.33 -0.42 5.13
C PHE A 343 10.67 -0.96 4.61
N HIS A 344 10.64 -1.86 3.63
CA HIS A 344 11.88 -2.24 2.92
C HIS A 344 12.47 -1.02 2.21
N LEU A 345 13.78 -0.84 2.31
CA LEU A 345 14.49 0.26 1.65
C LEU A 345 14.20 0.29 0.15
N GLN A 346 14.32 -0.87 -0.52
CA GLN A 346 14.13 -0.98 -1.96
C GLN A 346 12.71 -0.65 -2.39
N CYS A 347 11.72 -0.94 -1.54
CA CYS A 347 10.33 -0.57 -1.79
C CYS A 347 10.14 0.95 -1.75
N CYS A 348 10.70 1.63 -0.75
CA CYS A 348 10.67 3.10 -0.68
C CYS A 348 11.36 3.74 -1.88
N ARG A 349 12.57 3.26 -2.25
CA ARG A 349 13.31 3.79 -3.40
C ARG A 349 12.51 3.68 -4.69
N ARG A 350 11.96 2.50 -4.99
CA ARG A 350 11.14 2.27 -6.19
C ARG A 350 9.91 3.17 -6.25
N VAL A 351 9.23 3.41 -5.12
CA VAL A 351 8.08 4.33 -5.07
C VAL A 351 8.51 5.75 -5.42
N LEU A 352 9.65 6.21 -4.91
CA LEU A 352 10.17 7.55 -5.18
C LEU A 352 10.71 7.71 -6.61
N GLU A 353 11.32 6.66 -7.16
CA GLU A 353 11.83 6.61 -8.54
C GLU A 353 10.69 6.61 -9.58
N ASN A 354 9.61 5.86 -9.32
CA ASN A 354 8.45 5.78 -10.21
C ASN A 354 7.59 7.05 -10.18
N ARG A 355 7.66 7.86 -9.12
CA ARG A 355 6.91 9.11 -8.96
C ARG A 355 5.38 8.92 -9.00
N TRP A 356 4.68 9.68 -9.84
CA TRP A 356 3.23 9.69 -9.95
C TRP A 356 2.76 8.95 -11.21
N LEU A 357 1.50 8.55 -11.21
CA LEU A 357 0.84 7.94 -12.36
C LEU A 357 0.21 9.01 -13.26
N GLY A 358 0.30 8.80 -14.57
CA GLY A 358 -0.25 9.70 -15.59
C GLY A 358 0.56 11.00 -15.81
N PRO A 359 0.11 11.84 -16.76
CA PRO A 359 0.88 13.01 -17.20
C PRO A 359 0.90 14.15 -16.17
N ARG A 360 -0.16 14.28 -15.37
CA ARG A 360 -0.32 15.34 -14.36
C ARG A 360 0.60 15.09 -13.17
N ILE A 361 1.40 16.09 -12.81
CA ILE A 361 2.23 16.07 -11.60
C ILE A 361 1.33 15.97 -10.36
N THR A 362 1.50 14.89 -9.60
CA THR A 362 0.88 14.73 -8.28
C THR A 362 1.92 14.23 -7.27
N PHE A 363 1.68 14.49 -5.99
CA PHE A 363 2.62 14.15 -4.91
C PHE A 363 2.03 13.14 -3.91
N GLY A 364 1.02 12.38 -4.32
CA GLY A 364 0.42 11.34 -3.46
C GLY A 364 1.42 10.23 -3.11
N PHE A 365 2.31 9.89 -4.03
CA PHE A 365 3.27 8.77 -3.91
C PHE A 365 4.31 8.95 -2.79
N ILE A 366 4.61 10.19 -2.39
CA ILE A 366 5.51 10.47 -1.24
C ILE A 366 4.80 10.38 0.10
N SER A 367 3.53 9.96 0.16
CA SER A 367 2.80 9.80 1.41
C SER A 367 2.97 8.37 1.94
N CYS A 368 3.28 8.24 3.23
CA CYS A 368 3.37 6.96 3.91
C CYS A 368 2.08 6.15 3.70
N PRO A 369 2.15 4.90 3.21
CA PRO A 369 0.96 4.08 2.99
C PRO A 369 0.05 3.92 4.22
N ILE A 370 0.64 3.96 5.43
CA ILE A 370 -0.04 3.69 6.70
C ILE A 370 -0.68 4.96 7.30
N CYS A 371 0.11 6.02 7.52
CA CYS A 371 -0.32 7.24 8.22
C CYS A 371 -0.46 8.49 7.35
N LYS A 372 -0.12 8.40 6.06
CA LYS A 372 -0.17 9.51 5.08
C LYS A 372 0.78 10.69 5.33
N ASN A 373 1.59 10.67 6.39
CA ASN A 373 2.71 11.61 6.56
C ASN A 373 3.74 11.45 5.44
N LYS A 374 4.48 12.52 5.10
CA LYS A 374 5.51 12.47 4.05
C LYS A 374 6.59 11.45 4.38
N ILE A 375 6.96 10.61 3.41
CA ILE A 375 8.09 9.69 3.47
C ILE A 375 9.36 10.54 3.57
N ASN A 376 10.12 10.35 4.63
CA ASN A 376 11.42 10.98 4.83
C ASN A 376 12.34 10.01 5.57
N HIS A 377 13.58 9.92 5.09
CA HIS A 377 14.67 9.18 5.71
C HIS A 377 16.00 9.63 5.09
N ILE A 378 17.10 9.63 5.86
CA ILE A 378 18.40 10.14 5.39
C ILE A 378 18.93 9.40 4.15
N VAL A 379 18.75 8.07 4.10
CA VAL A 379 19.21 7.25 2.96
C VAL A 379 18.36 7.37 1.70
N LEU A 380 17.26 8.13 1.76
CA LEU A 380 16.38 8.46 0.63
C LEU A 380 16.58 9.91 0.16
N LYS A 381 17.49 10.67 0.79
CA LYS A 381 17.68 12.10 0.54
C LYS A 381 18.04 12.40 -0.93
N ASP A 382 18.82 11.52 -1.56
CA ASP A 382 19.18 11.58 -2.98
C ASP A 382 17.97 11.60 -3.91
N LEU A 383 16.92 10.84 -3.56
CA LEU A 383 15.67 10.79 -4.32
C LEU A 383 14.67 11.87 -3.88
N LEU A 384 14.66 12.22 -2.60
CA LEU A 384 13.71 13.17 -2.01
C LEU A 384 14.02 14.63 -2.37
N ASP A 385 15.29 15.02 -2.42
CA ASP A 385 15.69 16.41 -2.71
C ASP A 385 15.14 16.93 -4.06
N PRO A 386 15.30 16.22 -5.21
CA PRO A 386 14.73 16.68 -6.48
C PRO A 386 13.19 16.68 -6.47
N ILE A 387 12.55 15.79 -5.70
CA ILE A 387 11.09 15.78 -5.56
C ILE A 387 10.61 17.00 -4.75
N LYS A 388 11.34 17.36 -3.69
CA LYS A 388 11.07 18.55 -2.87
C LYS A 388 11.22 19.82 -3.71
N GLU A 389 12.26 19.92 -4.54
CA GLU A 389 12.44 21.04 -5.46
C GLU A 389 11.26 21.18 -6.44
N LEU A 390 10.84 20.07 -7.06
CA LEU A 390 9.68 20.07 -7.96
C LEU A 390 8.38 20.43 -7.22
N TYR A 391 8.19 19.94 -5.99
CA TYR A 391 7.04 20.27 -5.16
C TYR A 391 6.95 21.77 -4.89
N GLU A 392 8.07 22.39 -4.48
CA GLU A 392 8.11 23.83 -4.21
C GLU A 392 7.98 24.68 -5.49
N ASP A 393 8.53 24.24 -6.64
CA ASP A 393 8.33 24.92 -7.92
C ASP A 393 6.85 24.92 -8.34
N VAL A 394 6.18 23.76 -8.27
CA VAL A 394 4.74 23.64 -8.59
C VAL A 394 3.89 24.41 -7.58
N ARG A 395 4.18 24.30 -6.28
CA ARG A 395 3.46 25.02 -5.22
C ARG A 395 3.54 26.54 -5.42
N ARG A 396 4.73 27.07 -5.70
CA ARG A 396 4.95 28.50 -5.96
C ARG A 396 4.21 28.97 -7.21
N LYS A 397 4.32 28.24 -8.33
CA LYS A 397 3.64 28.60 -9.58
C LYS A 397 2.11 28.56 -9.43
N ALA A 398 1.58 27.54 -8.75
CA ALA A 398 0.16 27.38 -8.52
C ALA A 398 -0.39 28.51 -7.65
N LEU A 399 0.28 28.83 -6.55
CA LEU A 399 -0.11 29.94 -5.67
C LEU A 399 -0.09 31.28 -6.42
N MET A 400 0.99 31.57 -7.13
CA MET A 400 1.10 32.78 -7.95
C MET A 400 -0.06 32.86 -8.96
N ARG A 401 -0.39 31.76 -9.65
CA ARG A 401 -1.53 31.74 -10.57
C ARG A 401 -2.86 32.04 -9.87
N LEU A 402 -3.09 31.46 -8.69
CA LEU A 402 -4.29 31.67 -7.89
C LEU A 402 -4.45 33.13 -7.43
N GLU A 403 -3.33 33.76 -7.07
CA GLU A 403 -3.29 35.17 -6.66
C GLU A 403 -3.64 36.10 -7.82
N TYR A 404 -3.06 35.87 -9.00
CA TYR A 404 -3.33 36.64 -10.22
C TYR A 404 -4.75 36.43 -10.77
N GLU A 405 -5.37 35.28 -10.50
CA GLU A 405 -6.79 35.03 -10.79
C GLU A 405 -7.73 35.64 -9.72
N GLY A 406 -7.21 36.23 -8.64
CA GLY A 406 -8.02 36.78 -7.56
C GLY A 406 -8.75 35.73 -6.70
N LEU A 407 -8.46 34.43 -6.90
CA LEU A 407 -9.15 33.31 -6.26
C LEU A 407 -8.55 32.91 -4.90
N HIS A 408 -7.48 33.56 -4.46
CA HIS A 408 -6.84 33.32 -3.15
C HIS A 408 -7.75 33.66 -1.95
N LYS A 409 -8.89 34.35 -2.18
CA LYS A 409 -9.93 34.67 -1.18
C LYS A 409 -11.23 33.89 -1.36
N SER A 410 -11.24 32.81 -2.14
CA SER A 410 -12.43 31.98 -2.31
C SER A 410 -12.89 31.35 -0.99
N GLU A 411 -14.19 31.07 -0.87
CA GLU A 411 -14.79 30.42 0.31
C GLU A 411 -14.11 29.10 0.68
N ALA A 412 -13.60 28.37 -0.31
CA ALA A 412 -12.83 27.14 -0.10
C ALA A 412 -11.52 27.33 0.70
N ILE A 413 -11.08 28.57 0.91
CA ILE A 413 -9.86 28.94 1.65
C ILE A 413 -10.22 29.72 2.93
N THR A 414 -11.22 30.60 2.87
CA THR A 414 -11.55 31.50 3.98
C THR A 414 -12.53 30.92 4.99
N THR A 415 -13.32 29.90 4.62
CA THR A 415 -14.37 29.35 5.48
C THR A 415 -13.78 28.37 6.50
N PRO A 416 -13.93 28.60 7.82
CA PRO A 416 -13.45 27.66 8.83
C PRO A 416 -14.07 26.26 8.67
N GLY A 417 -13.26 25.22 8.85
CA GLY A 417 -13.72 23.82 8.81
C GLY A 417 -13.71 23.17 7.42
N VAL A 418 -13.43 23.92 6.34
CA VAL A 418 -13.23 23.33 5.00
C VAL A 418 -11.81 22.80 4.82
N ARG A 419 -11.62 21.88 3.88
CA ARG A 419 -10.35 21.15 3.64
C ARG A 419 -9.12 22.05 3.49
N PHE A 420 -9.27 23.20 2.83
CA PHE A 420 -8.16 24.13 2.52
C PHE A 420 -8.25 25.43 3.32
N TYR A 421 -8.90 25.41 4.49
CA TYR A 421 -8.97 26.58 5.37
C TYR A 421 -7.56 27.11 5.69
N ASN A 422 -7.29 28.39 5.38
CA ASN A 422 -5.98 29.03 5.47
C ASN A 422 -4.84 28.34 4.69
N ASP A 423 -5.15 27.55 3.64
CA ASP A 423 -4.16 26.91 2.77
C ASP A 423 -4.42 27.22 1.28
N PRO A 424 -4.16 28.46 0.82
CA PRO A 424 -4.36 28.85 -0.58
C PRO A 424 -3.47 28.05 -1.54
N ALA A 425 -2.25 27.70 -1.12
CA ALA A 425 -1.32 26.92 -1.94
C ALA A 425 -1.80 25.48 -2.13
N GLY A 426 -2.31 24.83 -1.07
CA GLY A 426 -2.95 23.51 -1.18
C GLY A 426 -4.17 23.53 -2.09
N TYR A 427 -5.02 24.57 -1.98
CA TYR A 427 -6.15 24.78 -2.89
C TYR A 427 -5.69 24.93 -4.35
N ALA A 428 -4.67 25.75 -4.60
CA ALA A 428 -4.12 25.96 -5.94
C ALA A 428 -3.55 24.67 -6.56
N MET A 429 -2.76 23.90 -5.80
CA MET A 429 -2.21 22.62 -6.26
C MET A 429 -3.30 21.58 -6.55
N ASN A 430 -4.42 21.65 -5.84
CA ASN A 430 -5.58 20.80 -6.12
C ASN A 430 -6.33 21.23 -7.38
N ARG A 431 -6.54 22.54 -7.55
CA ARG A 431 -7.29 23.17 -8.63
C ARG A 431 -6.58 23.08 -9.98
N TYR A 432 -5.27 23.27 -10.02
CA TYR A 432 -4.51 23.38 -11.28
C TYR A 432 -3.80 22.08 -11.65
N ALA A 433 -3.63 21.87 -12.94
CA ALA A 433 -2.83 20.79 -13.51
C ALA A 433 -1.49 21.32 -14.02
N TYR A 434 -0.41 20.71 -13.54
CA TYR A 434 0.95 20.98 -13.98
C TYR A 434 1.56 19.72 -14.58
N TYR A 435 2.44 19.91 -15.56
CA TYR A 435 3.11 18.86 -16.32
C TYR A 435 4.60 19.14 -16.43
N VAL A 436 5.43 18.11 -16.60
CA VAL A 436 6.88 18.26 -16.77
C VAL A 436 7.18 18.37 -18.26
N CYS A 437 7.76 19.51 -18.68
CA CYS A 437 8.21 19.66 -20.06
C CYS A 437 9.34 18.68 -20.39
N TYR A 438 9.22 17.91 -21.47
CA TYR A 438 10.24 16.96 -21.90
C TYR A 438 11.58 17.63 -22.24
N LYS A 439 11.53 18.80 -22.89
CA LYS A 439 12.73 19.52 -23.36
C LYS A 439 13.48 20.21 -22.22
N CYS A 440 12.81 21.08 -21.48
CA CYS A 440 13.47 21.93 -20.46
C CYS A 440 13.33 21.41 -19.03
N ARG A 441 12.58 20.33 -18.79
CA ARG A 441 12.33 19.70 -17.47
C ARG A 441 11.62 20.58 -16.45
N LYS A 442 11.22 21.81 -16.80
CA LYS A 442 10.43 22.70 -15.94
C LYS A 442 8.95 22.27 -15.89
N ALA A 443 8.32 22.47 -14.73
CA ALA A 443 6.87 22.33 -14.62
C ALA A 443 6.15 23.48 -15.35
N TYR A 444 5.14 23.19 -16.15
CA TYR A 444 4.29 24.17 -16.83
C TYR A 444 2.82 23.92 -16.57
N PHE A 445 2.03 24.99 -16.64
CA PHE A 445 0.59 24.96 -16.45
C PHE A 445 -0.11 24.39 -17.68
N GLY A 446 -1.05 23.47 -17.50
CA GLY A 446 -1.85 22.91 -18.59
C GLY A 446 -3.35 22.97 -18.35
N GLY A 447 -3.82 23.91 -17.52
CA GLY A 447 -5.24 24.12 -17.27
C GLY A 447 -5.69 23.75 -15.86
N GLU A 448 -7.01 23.78 -15.66
CA GLU A 448 -7.63 23.35 -14.42
C GLU A 448 -7.77 21.83 -14.39
N ALA A 449 -7.49 21.22 -13.24
CA ALA A 449 -7.53 19.78 -13.03
C ALA A 449 -8.88 19.14 -13.31
N ARG A 450 -9.99 19.88 -13.20
CA ARG A 450 -11.33 19.36 -13.54
C ARG A 450 -11.47 19.01 -15.02
N CYS A 451 -10.71 19.67 -15.90
CA CYS A 451 -10.68 19.36 -17.32
C CYS A 451 -9.93 18.05 -17.61
N ASP A 452 -9.10 17.57 -16.68
CA ASP A 452 -8.39 16.29 -16.77
C ASP A 452 -9.20 15.12 -16.23
N ALA A 453 -10.19 15.36 -15.34
CA ALA A 453 -10.94 14.30 -14.69
C ALA A 453 -11.81 13.48 -15.65
N GLU A 454 -12.10 14.01 -16.84
CA GLU A 454 -12.85 13.34 -17.91
C GLU A 454 -11.96 12.52 -18.86
N ALA A 455 -10.64 12.67 -18.78
CA ALA A 455 -9.63 11.87 -19.49
C ALA A 455 -9.15 10.75 -18.55
N GLY A 456 -9.13 9.51 -19.01
CA GLY A 456 -8.80 8.35 -18.16
C GLY A 456 -7.43 8.49 -17.50
N GLN A 457 -7.31 8.10 -16.22
CA GLN A 457 -6.04 8.06 -15.47
C GLN A 457 -5.16 6.88 -15.92
N GLY A 458 -4.72 6.89 -17.18
CA GLY A 458 -3.82 5.88 -17.74
C GLY A 458 -2.35 6.35 -17.77
N ASP A 459 -1.43 5.41 -17.63
CA ASP A 459 0.01 5.63 -17.91
C ASP A 459 0.34 5.60 -19.42
N ASP A 460 -0.64 5.31 -20.27
CA ASP A 460 -0.49 5.29 -21.73
C ASP A 460 -0.50 6.72 -22.31
N TYR A 461 0.59 7.44 -22.09
CA TYR A 461 0.89 8.70 -22.79
C TYR A 461 2.37 8.75 -23.16
N ASP A 462 2.72 9.51 -24.20
CA ASP A 462 4.12 9.73 -24.55
C ASP A 462 4.67 10.97 -23.82
N PRO A 463 5.62 10.83 -22.86
CA PRO A 463 6.20 11.97 -22.16
C PRO A 463 6.90 12.97 -23.10
N ARG A 464 7.28 12.55 -24.31
CA ARG A 464 7.92 13.42 -25.32
C ARG A 464 6.98 14.46 -25.90
N GLU A 465 5.66 14.24 -25.78
CA GLU A 465 4.63 15.16 -26.27
C GLU A 465 4.24 16.22 -25.24
N LEU A 466 4.66 16.07 -23.97
CA LEU A 466 4.47 17.10 -22.94
C LEU A 466 5.51 18.20 -23.09
N ILE A 467 5.19 19.23 -23.87
CA ILE A 467 6.08 20.37 -24.14
C ILE A 467 5.41 21.66 -23.66
N CYS A 468 6.13 22.47 -22.88
CA CYS A 468 5.64 23.78 -22.47
C CYS A 468 5.63 24.78 -23.64
N GLY A 469 4.79 25.82 -23.56
CA GLY A 469 4.66 26.81 -24.64
C GLY A 469 5.96 27.48 -25.06
N ALA A 470 6.91 27.69 -24.14
CA ALA A 470 8.25 28.21 -24.47
C ALA A 470 9.08 27.27 -25.35
N CYS A 471 8.87 25.96 -25.23
CA CYS A 471 9.59 24.91 -25.96
C CYS A 471 8.87 24.44 -27.23
N SER A 472 7.64 24.90 -27.44
CA SER A 472 6.76 24.65 -28.60
C SER A 472 6.28 25.95 -29.24
N ASP A 473 7.07 27.02 -29.15
CA ASP A 473 6.73 28.35 -29.69
C ASP A 473 6.74 28.38 -31.23
N VAL A 474 5.64 27.91 -31.83
CA VAL A 474 5.42 27.86 -33.28
C VAL A 474 5.09 29.22 -33.89
N SER A 475 4.66 30.18 -33.09
CA SER A 475 4.19 31.49 -33.55
C SER A 475 5.12 32.65 -33.18
N ARG A 476 6.29 32.37 -32.59
CA ARG A 476 7.27 33.38 -32.12
C ARG A 476 6.59 34.43 -31.26
N ALA A 477 5.88 33.96 -30.23
CA ALA A 477 5.06 34.79 -29.37
C ALA A 477 5.88 35.93 -28.75
N GLN A 478 5.26 37.10 -28.59
CA GLN A 478 5.90 38.22 -27.91
C GLN A 478 6.23 37.85 -26.47
N MET A 479 7.47 38.12 -26.06
CA MET A 479 7.92 37.86 -24.70
C MET A 479 7.21 38.78 -23.71
N CYS A 480 6.79 38.23 -22.58
CA CYS A 480 6.24 39.03 -21.51
C CYS A 480 7.33 39.92 -20.90
N PRO A 481 7.13 41.24 -20.75
CA PRO A 481 8.13 42.12 -20.13
C PRO A 481 8.47 41.72 -18.69
N LYS A 482 7.51 41.12 -17.96
CA LYS A 482 7.68 40.71 -16.56
C LYS A 482 8.21 39.29 -16.40
N HIS A 483 7.80 38.37 -17.26
CA HIS A 483 8.01 36.93 -17.05
C HIS A 483 8.64 36.19 -18.24
N GLY A 484 9.12 36.92 -19.25
CA GLY A 484 9.69 36.33 -20.45
C GLY A 484 8.74 35.31 -21.09
N THR A 485 9.20 34.06 -21.20
CA THR A 485 8.43 32.92 -21.71
C THR A 485 8.07 31.89 -20.64
N ASP A 486 8.36 32.16 -19.35
CA ASP A 486 8.18 31.17 -18.28
C ASP A 486 6.70 30.75 -18.07
N PHE A 487 5.76 31.65 -18.39
CA PHE A 487 4.32 31.39 -18.36
C PHE A 487 3.67 31.52 -19.75
N LEU A 488 4.43 31.27 -20.81
CA LEU A 488 3.88 31.25 -22.16
C LEU A 488 2.96 30.03 -22.33
N GLU A 489 1.70 30.31 -22.65
CA GLU A 489 0.67 29.29 -22.87
C GLU A 489 0.17 29.33 -24.31
N TYR A 490 -0.22 28.16 -24.82
CA TYR A 490 -0.90 28.02 -26.11
C TYR A 490 -2.34 27.56 -25.91
N LYS A 491 -3.19 27.93 -26.85
CA LYS A 491 -4.53 27.41 -27.00
C LYS A 491 -4.48 26.04 -27.68
N CYS A 492 -5.36 25.12 -27.27
CA CYS A 492 -5.66 23.92 -28.04
C CYS A 492 -6.17 24.32 -29.43
N ARG A 493 -5.54 23.82 -30.49
CA ARG A 493 -5.93 24.13 -31.87
C ARG A 493 -7.43 23.91 -32.10
N TYR A 494 -7.99 22.87 -31.47
CA TYR A 494 -9.35 22.38 -31.71
C TYR A 494 -10.43 22.84 -30.71
N CYS A 495 -10.09 23.61 -29.66
CA CYS A 495 -11.10 24.14 -28.73
C CYS A 495 -10.60 25.35 -27.92
N CYS A 496 -11.48 25.99 -27.16
CA CYS A 496 -11.16 27.08 -26.24
C CYS A 496 -10.65 26.55 -24.90
N SER A 497 -9.53 25.82 -24.91
CA SER A 497 -8.86 25.33 -23.70
C SER A 497 -7.35 25.53 -23.80
N VAL A 498 -6.67 25.57 -22.66
CA VAL A 498 -5.19 25.64 -22.62
C VAL A 498 -4.61 24.30 -23.10
N ALA A 499 -3.53 24.37 -23.86
CA ALA A 499 -2.83 23.20 -24.37
C ALA A 499 -2.01 22.50 -23.28
N VAL A 500 -1.97 21.17 -23.38
CA VAL A 500 -1.17 20.27 -22.55
C VAL A 500 -0.12 19.56 -23.40
N PHE A 501 -0.53 19.00 -24.54
CA PHE A 501 0.32 18.25 -25.44
C PHE A 501 0.73 19.05 -26.67
N PHE A 502 1.91 18.76 -27.19
CA PHE A 502 2.41 19.24 -28.47
C PHE A 502 2.85 18.05 -29.32
N CYS A 503 2.01 17.70 -30.29
CA CYS A 503 2.19 16.51 -31.12
C CYS A 503 2.65 16.91 -32.52
N PHE A 504 3.28 15.95 -33.20
CA PHE A 504 3.71 16.07 -34.61
C PHE A 504 4.62 17.27 -34.90
N GLY A 505 5.25 17.84 -33.87
CA GLY A 505 6.08 19.04 -33.97
C GLY A 505 5.34 20.31 -34.43
N THR A 506 4.01 20.30 -34.46
CA THR A 506 3.23 21.37 -35.10
C THR A 506 1.94 21.75 -34.38
N THR A 507 1.37 20.87 -33.56
CA THR A 507 -0.04 20.99 -33.15
C THR A 507 -0.20 20.91 -31.63
N HIS A 508 -0.87 21.90 -31.04
CA HIS A 508 -1.19 21.94 -29.62
C HIS A 508 -2.57 21.33 -29.32
N PHE A 509 -2.64 20.43 -28.33
CA PHE A 509 -3.87 19.77 -27.87
C PHE A 509 -4.08 19.95 -26.37
N CYS A 510 -5.33 20.13 -25.92
CA CYS A 510 -5.70 19.84 -24.54
C CYS A 510 -5.87 18.33 -24.34
N ASN A 511 -5.89 17.83 -23.10
CA ASN A 511 -6.02 16.39 -22.82
C ASN A 511 -7.22 15.74 -23.51
N ALA A 512 -8.41 16.34 -23.39
CA ALA A 512 -9.62 15.78 -23.98
C ALA A 512 -9.58 15.73 -25.53
N CYS A 513 -8.94 16.70 -26.20
CA CYS A 513 -8.78 16.64 -27.66
C CYS A 513 -7.63 15.72 -28.08
N HIS A 514 -6.63 15.50 -27.22
CA HIS A 514 -5.54 14.55 -27.45
C HIS A 514 -6.04 13.10 -27.37
N ASP A 515 -6.90 12.78 -26.41
CA ASP A 515 -7.53 11.45 -26.32
C ASP A 515 -8.31 11.08 -27.61
N ASP A 516 -8.90 12.06 -28.28
CA ASP A 516 -9.69 11.90 -29.51
C ASP A 516 -8.94 12.46 -30.74
N PHE A 517 -7.59 12.50 -30.71
CA PHE A 517 -6.81 13.24 -31.69
C PHE A 517 -7.09 12.79 -33.12
N GLN A 518 -7.27 11.50 -33.38
CA GLN A 518 -7.54 10.95 -34.71
C GLN A 518 -8.80 11.55 -35.33
N ARG A 519 -9.87 11.66 -34.53
CA ARG A 519 -11.12 12.29 -34.97
C ARG A 519 -10.93 13.79 -35.09
N MET A 520 -10.34 14.44 -34.09
CA MET A 520 -10.16 15.89 -34.09
C MET A 520 -9.33 16.40 -35.26
N THR A 521 -8.30 15.67 -35.69
CA THR A 521 -7.49 16.02 -36.86
C THR A 521 -8.18 15.74 -38.19
N SER A 522 -9.22 14.90 -38.20
CA SER A 522 -9.95 14.50 -39.40
C SER A 522 -11.15 15.39 -39.72
N ILE A 523 -11.65 16.15 -38.73
CA ILE A 523 -12.77 17.09 -38.95
C ILE A 523 -12.29 18.25 -39.83
N PRO A 524 -12.96 18.55 -40.96
CA PRO A 524 -12.67 19.71 -41.79
C PRO A 524 -12.72 21.01 -40.98
N LYS A 525 -11.85 21.97 -41.30
CA LYS A 525 -11.71 23.20 -40.51
C LYS A 525 -13.01 23.99 -40.42
N GLU A 526 -13.82 23.93 -41.47
CA GLU A 526 -15.10 24.63 -41.61
C GLU A 526 -16.20 24.01 -40.73
N GLU A 527 -16.04 22.74 -40.33
CA GLU A 527 -16.98 21.99 -39.49
C GLU A 527 -16.61 22.00 -38.01
N LEU A 528 -15.45 22.58 -37.66
CA LEU A 528 -15.05 22.74 -36.27
C LEU A 528 -15.98 23.74 -35.55
N PRO A 529 -16.26 23.52 -34.25
CA PRO A 529 -17.08 24.45 -33.47
C PRO A 529 -16.44 25.84 -33.44
N HIS A 530 -17.28 26.87 -33.57
CA HIS A 530 -16.84 28.25 -33.42
C HIS A 530 -16.73 28.63 -31.94
N CYS A 531 -16.02 29.72 -31.65
CA CYS A 531 -15.98 30.24 -30.28
C CYS A 531 -17.41 30.58 -29.81
N PRO A 532 -17.85 30.12 -28.62
CA PRO A 532 -17.13 29.32 -27.63
C PRO A 532 -17.09 27.81 -27.95
N ALA A 533 -15.88 27.27 -28.14
CA ALA A 533 -15.66 25.87 -28.51
C ALA A 533 -15.20 25.02 -27.31
N GLY A 534 -15.92 23.94 -27.03
CA GLY A 534 -15.55 22.93 -26.04
C GLY A 534 -14.67 21.82 -26.64
N PRO A 535 -14.01 20.99 -25.80
CA PRO A 535 -13.21 19.86 -26.27
C PRO A 535 -14.03 18.83 -27.07
N LYS A 536 -13.33 17.96 -27.82
CA LYS A 536 -13.93 16.87 -28.63
C LYS A 536 -14.94 17.33 -29.69
N GLY A 537 -14.82 18.56 -30.17
CA GLY A 537 -15.67 19.13 -31.23
C GLY A 537 -17.05 19.59 -30.72
N LYS A 538 -17.17 19.93 -29.43
CA LYS A 538 -18.42 20.37 -28.82
C LYS A 538 -18.63 21.89 -29.01
N GLN A 539 -19.79 22.29 -29.54
CA GLN A 539 -20.20 23.70 -29.54
C GLN A 539 -20.75 24.05 -28.14
N LEU A 540 -20.23 25.11 -27.52
CA LEU A 540 -20.79 25.63 -26.26
C LEU A 540 -21.82 26.71 -26.55
N GLU A 541 -22.71 26.93 -25.58
CA GLU A 541 -23.70 28.00 -25.63
C GLU A 541 -23.11 29.35 -25.20
N GLY A 542 -23.71 30.44 -25.68
CA GLY A 542 -23.29 31.81 -25.39
C GLY A 542 -22.26 32.37 -26.37
N THR A 543 -21.78 33.57 -26.08
CA THR A 543 -20.81 34.31 -26.93
C THR A 543 -19.46 34.52 -26.24
N GLU A 544 -19.36 34.20 -24.95
CA GLU A 544 -18.16 34.45 -24.15
C GLU A 544 -17.15 33.30 -24.30
N CYS A 545 -15.92 33.63 -24.67
CA CYS A 545 -14.86 32.64 -24.81
C CYS A 545 -14.45 32.08 -23.44
N PRO A 546 -14.33 30.75 -23.24
CA PRO A 546 -13.82 30.17 -21.99
C PRO A 546 -12.39 30.61 -21.61
N LEU A 547 -11.62 31.14 -22.56
CA LEU A 547 -10.28 31.68 -22.34
C LEU A 547 -10.25 33.21 -22.17
N HIS A 548 -11.42 33.87 -22.23
CA HIS A 548 -11.60 35.32 -22.11
C HIS A 548 -10.64 36.14 -22.99
N VAL A 549 -10.44 35.67 -24.24
CA VAL A 549 -9.52 36.29 -25.20
C VAL A 549 -10.09 36.20 -26.62
N VAL A 550 -9.78 37.20 -27.43
CA VAL A 550 -10.02 37.15 -28.87
C VAL A 550 -8.93 36.31 -29.52
N HIS A 551 -9.32 35.28 -30.25
CA HIS A 551 -8.41 34.33 -30.89
C HIS A 551 -8.88 34.01 -32.33
N PRO A 552 -7.98 33.52 -33.20
CA PRO A 552 -8.37 33.09 -34.55
C PRO A 552 -9.37 31.93 -34.52
N PRO A 553 -10.01 31.60 -35.67
CA PRO A 553 -10.94 30.48 -35.76
C PRO A 553 -10.36 29.16 -35.24
N THR A 554 -11.25 28.29 -34.74
CA THR A 554 -10.88 26.93 -34.32
C THR A 554 -10.22 26.19 -35.50
N GLY A 555 -9.14 25.46 -35.23
CA GLY A 555 -8.28 24.84 -36.25
C GLY A 555 -6.95 25.57 -36.48
N GLU A 556 -6.73 26.73 -35.85
CA GLU A 556 -5.48 27.50 -35.95
C GLU A 556 -4.70 27.53 -34.63
N GLU A 557 -3.36 27.55 -34.73
CA GLU A 557 -2.47 27.71 -33.58
C GLU A 557 -2.54 29.14 -33.06
N PHE A 558 -2.60 29.28 -31.73
CA PHE A 558 -2.66 30.59 -31.12
C PHE A 558 -1.90 30.62 -29.79
N ALA A 559 -0.92 31.52 -29.71
CA ALA A 559 -0.23 31.83 -28.47
C ALA A 559 -1.12 32.74 -27.62
N LEU A 560 -1.42 32.30 -26.41
CA LEU A 560 -2.21 33.07 -25.46
C LEU A 560 -1.39 34.15 -24.74
N GLY A 561 -0.06 34.11 -24.90
CA GLY A 561 0.87 34.96 -24.19
C GLY A 561 1.08 34.50 -22.75
N CYS A 562 1.34 35.45 -21.85
CA CYS A 562 1.64 35.15 -20.46
C CYS A 562 0.36 34.83 -19.66
N GLY A 563 0.22 33.56 -19.25
CA GLY A 563 -0.99 33.07 -18.57
C GLY A 563 -1.33 33.78 -17.27
N VAL A 564 -0.34 34.26 -16.51
CA VAL A 564 -0.57 35.03 -15.27
C VAL A 564 -0.96 36.48 -15.55
N CYS A 565 -0.30 37.15 -16.50
CA CYS A 565 -0.60 38.56 -16.82
C CYS A 565 -1.93 38.73 -17.53
N ARG A 566 -2.35 37.75 -18.34
CA ARG A 566 -3.62 37.78 -19.07
C ARG A 566 -4.81 38.05 -18.13
N ASN A 567 -4.83 37.40 -16.97
CA ASN A 567 -5.92 37.51 -16.02
C ASN A 567 -5.89 38.82 -15.20
N ALA A 568 -4.72 39.46 -15.10
CA ALA A 568 -4.58 40.76 -14.45
C ALA A 568 -5.08 41.94 -15.31
N HIS A 569 -5.29 41.74 -16.61
CA HIS A 569 -5.85 42.76 -17.51
C HIS A 569 -7.38 42.69 -17.66
N THR A 570 -8.00 41.65 -17.11
CA THR A 570 -9.46 41.43 -17.09
C THR A 570 -10.15 41.93 -15.83
N PHE A 571 -9.41 42.49 -14.87
CA PHE A 571 -9.95 43.09 -13.63
C PHE A 571 -9.53 44.55 -13.48
#